data_AF-A0A1I0GLS6-F1
#
_entry.id   AF-A0A1I0GLS6-F1
#
_cell.length_a   1.000
_cell.length_b   1.000
_cell.length_c   1.000
_cell.angle_alpha   90.00
_cell.angle_beta   90.00
_cell.angle_gamma   90.00
#
_symmetry.space_group_name_H-M   'P 1'
#
loop_
_entity.id
_entity.type
_entity.pdbx_description
1 polymer ?
#
loop_
_entity_poly.entity_id
_entity_poly.type
_entity_poly.pdbx_seq_one_letter_code
_entity_poly.pdbx_strand_id
1 'polypeptide(L)'
;MRKGRTILKNKKGFTLVELLAVIVILGIIGAIAVPAIGNIIDDSEEDAVYAEAISILEGARLAKVNDDMGTDGEIDVSDLESSGYVENVSDGFDDATITEGDNGALSISEVTVDDVTVAGTIDDINAIREGTQEEG
;
A
#
# COMPACT_ATOMS: atom_id res chain seq x y z
N MET A 1 19.77 63.51 -29.73
CA MET A 1 20.09 62.07 -29.56
C MET A 1 19.80 61.66 -28.12
N ARG A 2 18.96 60.64 -27.92
CA ARG A 2 18.50 60.18 -26.59
C ARG A 2 19.63 59.42 -25.89
N LYS A 3 20.14 59.93 -24.77
CA LYS A 3 21.09 59.20 -23.91
C LYS A 3 20.37 58.06 -23.19
N GLY A 4 20.55 56.83 -23.66
CA GLY A 4 20.10 55.62 -22.98
C GLY A 4 20.93 55.39 -21.71
N ARG A 5 20.26 55.38 -20.55
CA ARG A 5 20.88 55.13 -19.24
C ARG A 5 21.11 53.63 -19.08
N THR A 6 22.34 53.16 -19.27
CA THR A 6 22.72 51.76 -19.08
C THR A 6 22.64 51.40 -17.60
N ILE A 7 21.63 50.62 -17.22
CA ILE A 7 21.51 50.05 -15.88
C ILE A 7 22.53 48.90 -15.81
N LEU A 8 23.72 49.16 -15.26
CA LEU A 8 24.67 48.12 -14.90
C LEU A 8 24.08 47.29 -13.75
N LYS A 9 23.37 46.20 -14.10
CA LYS A 9 22.87 45.23 -13.13
C LYS A 9 24.08 44.53 -12.50
N ASN A 10 24.33 44.80 -11.22
CA ASN A 10 25.27 44.06 -10.39
C ASN A 10 24.84 42.59 -10.33
N LYS A 11 25.46 41.73 -11.16
CA LYS A 11 25.38 40.29 -10.98
C LYS A 11 26.31 39.91 -9.81
N LYS A 12 25.83 40.08 -8.57
CA LYS A 12 26.43 39.41 -7.42
C LYS A 12 26.23 37.90 -7.65
N GLY A 13 27.30 37.20 -8.01
CA GLY A 13 27.29 35.75 -8.11
C GLY A 13 27.29 35.13 -6.72
N PHE A 14 26.53 34.05 -6.54
CA PHE A 14 26.62 33.18 -5.38
C PHE A 14 28.06 32.68 -5.22
N THR A 15 28.56 32.63 -3.99
CA THR A 15 29.88 32.08 -3.71
C THR A 15 29.81 30.56 -3.65
N LEU A 16 30.90 29.86 -4.04
CA LEU A 16 30.95 28.39 -3.94
C LEU A 16 30.80 27.91 -2.49
N VAL A 17 31.22 28.72 -1.51
CA VAL A 17 31.11 28.41 -0.08
C VAL A 17 29.66 28.40 0.38
N GLU A 18 28.82 29.32 -0.10
CA GLU A 18 27.38 29.32 0.20
C GLU A 18 26.70 28.07 -0.36
N LEU A 19 27.06 27.67 -1.59
CA LEU A 19 26.49 26.47 -2.21
C LEU A 19 26.98 25.19 -1.49
N LEU A 20 28.26 25.18 -1.06
CA LEU A 20 28.85 24.09 -0.28
C LEU A 20 28.14 23.91 1.08
N ALA A 21 27.87 24.99 1.80
CA ALA A 21 27.19 24.91 3.09
C ALA A 21 25.79 24.30 2.98
N VAL A 22 25.05 24.61 1.91
CA VAL A 22 23.70 24.07 1.65
C VAL A 22 23.74 22.57 1.39
N ILE A 23 24.63 22.09 0.51
CA ILE A 23 24.71 20.66 0.20
C ILE A 23 25.16 19.83 1.40
N VAL A 24 25.98 20.38 2.29
CA VAL A 24 26.37 19.70 3.54
C VAL A 24 25.17 19.51 4.46
N ILE A 25 24.36 20.56 4.66
CA ILE A 25 23.14 20.46 5.48
C ILE A 25 22.14 19.48 4.85
N LEU A 26 21.90 19.56 3.53
CA LEU A 26 21.03 18.62 2.81
C LEU A 26 21.55 17.18 2.89
N GLY A 27 22.88 16.98 2.88
CA GLY A 27 23.49 15.67 3.04
C GLY A 27 23.26 15.05 4.42
N ILE A 28 23.37 15.86 5.49
CA ILE A 28 23.09 15.40 6.87
C ILE A 28 21.61 15.04 7.03
N ILE A 29 20.71 15.89 6.54
CA ILE A 29 19.26 15.61 6.60
C ILE A 29 18.93 14.37 5.77
N GLY A 30 19.46 14.27 4.54
CA GLY A 30 19.23 13.14 3.65
C GLY A 30 19.70 11.81 4.24
N ALA A 31 20.82 11.79 4.96
CA ALA A 31 21.32 10.57 5.59
C ALA A 31 20.38 9.98 6.65
N ILE A 32 19.61 10.81 7.35
CA ILE A 32 18.62 10.36 8.35
C ILE A 32 17.24 10.14 7.71
N ALA A 33 16.86 11.02 6.79
CA ALA A 33 15.53 11.01 6.19
C ALA A 33 15.31 9.83 5.24
N VAL A 34 16.32 9.45 4.44
CA VAL A 34 16.18 8.35 3.45
C VAL A 34 15.84 7.01 4.10
N PRO A 35 16.60 6.50 5.10
CA PRO A 35 16.25 5.22 5.73
C PRO A 35 14.91 5.27 6.48
N ALA A 36 14.58 6.41 7.11
CA ALA A 36 13.31 6.57 7.80
C ALA A 36 12.09 6.54 6.86
N ILE A 37 12.21 7.08 5.65
CA ILE A 37 11.14 7.05 4.64
C ILE A 37 10.98 5.65 4.04
N GLY A 38 12.08 4.89 3.91
CA GLY A 38 12.03 3.50 3.43
C GLY A 38 11.09 2.64 4.27
N ASN A 39 11.34 2.55 5.58
CA ASN A 39 10.51 1.76 6.48
C ASN A 39 9.02 2.17 6.44
N ILE A 40 8.72 3.47 6.37
CA ILE A 40 7.33 3.96 6.30
C ILE A 40 6.64 3.51 5.00
N ILE A 41 7.39 3.46 3.90
CA ILE A 41 6.86 2.97 2.62
C ILE A 41 6.58 1.48 2.73
N ASP A 42 7.53 0.70 3.24
CA ASP A 42 7.38 -0.74 3.43
C ASP A 42 6.13 -1.02 4.30
N ASP A 43 6.00 -0.38 5.47
CA ASP A 43 4.82 -0.50 6.34
C ASP A 43 3.51 -0.14 5.62
N SER A 44 3.55 0.88 4.75
CA SER A 44 2.36 1.32 4.00
C SER A 44 1.97 0.34 2.89
N GLU A 45 2.96 -0.32 2.27
CA GLU A 45 2.75 -1.38 1.29
C GLU A 45 2.17 -2.62 1.97
N GLU A 46 2.69 -3.03 3.14
CA GLU A 46 2.12 -4.13 3.91
C GLU A 46 0.67 -3.86 4.34
N ASP A 47 0.41 -2.67 4.88
CA ASP A 47 -0.93 -2.26 5.28
C ASP A 47 -1.93 -2.25 4.10
N ALA A 48 -1.45 -1.94 2.89
CA ALA A 48 -2.28 -1.99 1.69
C ALA A 48 -2.69 -3.42 1.34
N VAL A 49 -1.77 -4.39 1.43
CA VAL A 49 -2.06 -5.82 1.19
C VAL A 49 -3.08 -6.35 2.20
N TYR A 50 -2.92 -6.04 3.49
CA TYR A 50 -3.89 -6.45 4.52
C TYR A 50 -5.27 -5.81 4.28
N ALA A 51 -5.31 -4.52 3.95
CA ALA A 51 -6.57 -3.82 3.69
C ALA A 51 -7.30 -4.37 2.46
N GLU A 52 -6.57 -4.75 1.42
CA GLU A 52 -7.12 -5.36 0.22
C GLU A 52 -7.73 -6.75 0.52
N ALA A 53 -7.01 -7.62 1.23
CA ALA A 53 -7.52 -8.92 1.65
C ALA A 53 -8.81 -8.79 2.49
N ILE A 54 -8.86 -7.81 3.40
CA ILE A 54 -10.07 -7.50 4.18
C ILE A 54 -11.22 -7.04 3.27
N SER A 55 -10.95 -6.15 2.31
CA SER A 55 -11.95 -5.70 1.35
C SER A 55 -12.51 -6.85 0.51
N ILE A 56 -11.65 -7.79 0.13
CA ILE A 56 -12.05 -9.00 -0.60
C ILE A 56 -13.01 -9.84 0.24
N LEU A 57 -12.67 -10.09 1.50
CA LEU A 57 -13.52 -10.83 2.43
C LEU A 57 -14.86 -10.12 2.68
N GLU A 58 -14.89 -8.79 2.73
CA GLU A 58 -16.13 -8.02 2.82
C GLU A 58 -17.00 -8.14 1.57
N GLY A 59 -16.40 -8.10 0.37
CA GLY A 59 -17.11 -8.37 -0.89
C GLY A 59 -17.68 -9.78 -0.92
N ALA A 60 -16.91 -10.78 -0.47
CA ALA A 60 -17.38 -12.16 -0.36
C ALA A 60 -18.52 -12.32 0.65
N ARG A 61 -18.53 -11.56 1.75
CA ARG A 61 -19.68 -11.52 2.68
C ARG A 61 -20.94 -11.01 1.99
N LEU A 62 -20.81 -10.02 1.10
CA LEU A 62 -21.95 -9.52 0.33
C LEU A 62 -22.44 -10.58 -0.68
N ALA A 63 -21.52 -11.24 -1.39
CA ALA A 63 -21.84 -12.35 -2.29
C ALA A 63 -22.60 -13.48 -1.57
N LYS A 64 -22.14 -13.84 -0.37
CA LYS A 64 -22.81 -14.81 0.50
C LYS A 64 -24.24 -14.42 0.85
N VAL A 65 -24.48 -13.17 1.24
CA VAL A 65 -25.82 -12.68 1.58
C VAL A 65 -26.77 -12.75 0.38
N ASN A 66 -26.23 -12.63 -0.83
CA ASN A 66 -26.99 -12.74 -2.08
C ASN A 66 -27.12 -14.17 -2.62
N ASP A 67 -26.59 -15.19 -1.91
CA ASP A 67 -26.57 -16.59 -2.36
C ASP A 67 -25.75 -16.82 -3.65
N ASP A 68 -24.80 -15.93 -3.92
CA ASP A 68 -23.90 -16.00 -5.07
C ASP A 68 -22.56 -16.68 -4.75
N MET A 69 -22.42 -17.27 -3.55
CA MET A 69 -21.29 -18.16 -3.27
C MET A 69 -21.44 -19.46 -4.08
N GLY A 70 -20.32 -20.05 -4.48
CA GLY A 70 -20.32 -21.34 -5.15
C GLY A 70 -21.00 -22.42 -4.30
N THR A 71 -21.46 -23.49 -4.94
CA THR A 71 -22.26 -24.56 -4.30
C THR A 71 -21.56 -25.26 -3.14
N ASP A 72 -20.23 -25.18 -3.07
CA ASP A 72 -19.41 -25.77 -2.02
C ASP A 72 -19.00 -24.75 -0.93
N GLY A 73 -19.60 -23.55 -0.93
CA GLY A 73 -19.22 -22.47 -0.03
C GLY A 73 -17.87 -21.85 -0.38
N GLU A 74 -17.47 -21.95 -1.65
CA GLU A 74 -16.21 -21.44 -2.18
C GLU A 74 -16.50 -20.45 -3.32
N ILE A 75 -15.68 -19.41 -3.44
CA ILE A 75 -15.73 -18.47 -4.56
C ILE A 75 -14.32 -17.92 -4.86
N ASP A 76 -13.96 -17.87 -6.14
CA ASP A 76 -12.70 -17.28 -6.59
C ASP A 76 -12.77 -15.75 -6.49
N VAL A 77 -11.66 -15.10 -6.18
CA VAL A 77 -11.61 -13.63 -6.09
C VAL A 77 -11.87 -12.97 -7.46
N SER A 78 -11.43 -13.60 -8.54
CA SER A 78 -11.76 -13.16 -9.91
C SER A 78 -13.27 -13.19 -10.21
N ASP A 79 -14.00 -14.17 -9.66
CA ASP A 79 -15.45 -14.24 -9.78
C ASP A 79 -16.15 -13.16 -8.95
N LEU A 80 -15.61 -12.82 -7.77
CA LEU A 80 -16.10 -11.69 -6.97
C LEU A 80 -15.94 -10.37 -7.71
N GLU A 81 -14.79 -10.15 -8.37
CA GLU A 81 -14.56 -8.94 -9.14
C GLU A 81 -15.46 -8.87 -10.38
N SER A 82 -15.56 -9.97 -11.13
CA SER A 82 -16.41 -10.01 -12.33
C SER A 82 -17.91 -9.84 -12.01
N SER A 83 -18.33 -10.27 -10.82
CA SER A 83 -19.68 -10.09 -10.30
C SER A 83 -19.92 -8.71 -9.67
N GLY A 84 -18.88 -7.89 -9.53
CA GLY A 84 -18.95 -6.52 -9.01
C GLY A 84 -19.07 -6.43 -7.49
N TYR A 85 -18.66 -7.47 -6.76
CA TYR A 85 -18.59 -7.46 -5.29
C TYR A 85 -17.36 -6.72 -4.76
N VAL A 86 -16.31 -6.69 -5.57
CA VAL A 86 -15.04 -5.99 -5.33
C VAL A 86 -14.60 -5.34 -6.63
N GLU A 87 -13.72 -4.35 -6.57
CA GLU A 87 -13.21 -3.65 -7.75
C GLU A 87 -11.72 -3.36 -7.60
N ASN A 88 -10.97 -3.46 -8.70
CA ASN A 88 -9.54 -3.14 -8.76
C ASN A 88 -8.72 -3.99 -7.79
N VAL A 89 -9.02 -5.30 -7.77
CA VAL A 89 -8.19 -6.24 -7.03
C VAL A 89 -6.82 -6.32 -7.70
N SER A 90 -5.76 -6.31 -6.92
CA SER A 90 -4.40 -6.43 -7.40
C SER A 90 -4.11 -7.85 -7.89
N ASP A 91 -3.29 -7.96 -8.93
CA ASP A 91 -2.89 -9.24 -9.56
C ASP A 91 -2.33 -10.25 -8.54
N GLY A 92 -1.86 -9.79 -7.37
CA GLY A 92 -1.40 -10.66 -6.28
C GLY A 92 -2.48 -11.56 -5.68
N PHE A 93 -3.76 -11.22 -5.87
CA PHE A 93 -4.91 -11.95 -5.33
C PHE A 93 -5.73 -12.69 -6.41
N ASP A 94 -5.33 -12.66 -7.68
CA ASP A 94 -6.10 -13.25 -8.80
C ASP A 94 -6.45 -14.73 -8.58
N ASP A 95 -5.50 -15.48 -8.03
CA ASP A 95 -5.62 -16.92 -7.76
C ASP A 95 -6.17 -17.22 -6.35
N ALA A 96 -6.55 -16.19 -5.59
CA ALA A 96 -7.06 -16.35 -4.24
C ALA A 96 -8.50 -16.88 -4.25
N THR A 97 -8.83 -17.69 -3.26
CA THR A 97 -10.18 -18.24 -3.07
C THR A 97 -10.71 -17.88 -1.69
N ILE A 98 -12.02 -17.66 -1.61
CA ILE A 98 -12.74 -17.44 -0.36
C ILE A 98 -13.56 -18.67 -0.05
N THR A 99 -13.38 -19.20 1.15
CA THR A 99 -14.06 -20.41 1.65
C THR A 99 -14.90 -20.09 2.87
N GLU A 100 -16.06 -20.75 2.96
CA GLU A 100 -16.93 -20.72 4.13
C GLU A 100 -16.62 -21.90 5.05
N GLY A 101 -16.27 -21.61 6.31
CA GLY A 101 -16.14 -22.62 7.36
C GLY A 101 -17.48 -23.06 7.95
N ASP A 102 -17.48 -24.15 8.72
CA ASP A 102 -18.69 -24.74 9.35
C ASP A 102 -19.49 -23.76 10.24
N ASN A 103 -18.84 -22.72 10.76
CA ASN A 103 -19.43 -21.66 11.58
C ASN A 103 -19.97 -20.48 10.75
N GLY A 104 -19.89 -20.57 9.43
CA GLY A 104 -20.23 -19.51 8.48
C GLY A 104 -19.22 -18.38 8.40
N ALA A 105 -18.03 -18.52 9.01
CA ALA A 105 -16.94 -17.57 8.83
C ALA A 105 -16.33 -17.71 7.43
N LEU A 106 -15.95 -16.57 6.83
CA LEU A 106 -15.27 -16.55 5.55
C LEU A 106 -13.77 -16.40 5.77
N SER A 107 -12.99 -17.18 5.04
CA SER A 107 -11.53 -17.16 5.04
C SER A 107 -10.97 -17.06 3.64
N ILE A 108 -9.92 -16.27 3.49
CA ILE A 108 -9.12 -16.21 2.26
C ILE A 108 -8.04 -17.31 2.29
N SER A 109 -7.76 -17.89 1.13
CA SER A 109 -6.63 -18.78 0.92
C SER A 109 -5.31 -18.09 1.26
N GLU A 110 -4.25 -18.87 1.48
CA GLU A 110 -2.92 -18.30 1.67
C GLU A 110 -2.44 -17.62 0.38
N VAL A 111 -2.10 -16.35 0.49
CA VAL A 111 -1.59 -15.51 -0.60
C VAL A 111 -0.36 -14.77 -0.09
N THR A 112 0.68 -14.69 -0.92
CA THR A 112 1.87 -13.89 -0.63
C THR A 112 2.03 -12.80 -1.69
N VAL A 113 1.98 -11.54 -1.27
CA VAL A 113 2.20 -10.35 -2.13
C VAL A 113 3.35 -9.57 -1.53
N ASP A 114 4.40 -9.32 -2.31
CA ASP A 114 5.57 -8.52 -1.89
C ASP A 114 6.12 -8.88 -0.49
N ASP A 115 6.36 -10.18 -0.26
CA ASP A 115 6.83 -10.78 1.01
C ASP A 115 5.83 -10.74 2.19
N VAL A 116 4.63 -10.18 2.00
CA VAL A 116 3.53 -10.19 2.96
C VAL A 116 2.63 -11.38 2.71
N THR A 117 2.39 -12.21 3.74
CA THR A 117 1.50 -13.36 3.64
C THR A 117 0.20 -13.10 4.39
N VAL A 118 -0.92 -13.31 3.69
CA VAL A 118 -2.28 -13.20 4.24
C VAL A 118 -3.01 -14.52 4.08
N ALA A 119 -3.72 -14.93 5.12
CA ALA A 119 -4.53 -16.14 5.13
C ALA A 119 -5.57 -16.09 6.24
N GLY A 120 -6.70 -16.76 6.03
CA GLY A 120 -7.71 -16.95 7.08
C GLY A 120 -8.78 -15.87 7.11
N THR A 121 -9.38 -15.69 8.27
CA THR A 121 -10.49 -14.75 8.47
C THR A 121 -10.00 -13.33 8.67
N ILE A 122 -10.92 -12.35 8.65
CA ILE A 122 -10.59 -10.95 8.97
C ILE A 122 -9.94 -10.82 10.35
N ASP A 123 -10.35 -11.62 11.33
CA ASP A 123 -9.76 -11.58 12.67
C ASP A 123 -8.32 -12.11 12.66
N ASP A 124 -8.04 -13.14 11.85
CA ASP A 124 -6.68 -13.68 11.67
C ASP A 124 -5.77 -12.64 10.99
N ILE A 125 -6.26 -11.98 9.94
CA ILE A 125 -5.53 -10.94 9.21
C ILE A 125 -5.24 -9.73 10.10
N ASN A 126 -6.22 -9.27 10.88
CA ASN A 126 -6.01 -8.18 11.82
C ASN A 126 -5.00 -8.55 12.91
N ALA A 127 -5.02 -9.79 13.41
CA ALA A 127 -4.03 -10.25 14.38
C ALA A 127 -2.60 -10.29 13.80
N ILE A 128 -2.45 -10.70 12.54
CA ILE A 128 -1.15 -10.66 11.83
C ILE A 128 -0.67 -9.20 11.71
N ARG A 129 -1.54 -8.31 11.23
CA ARG A 129 -1.25 -6.88 11.05
C ARG A 129 -0.89 -6.16 12.36
N GLU A 130 -1.56 -6.50 13.46
CA GLU A 130 -1.23 -5.95 14.78
C GLU A 130 0.11 -6.46 15.28
N GLY A 131 0.44 -7.73 14.99
CA GLY A 131 1.72 -8.35 15.35
C GLY A 131 2.91 -7.75 14.61
N THR A 132 2.77 -7.41 13.33
CA THR A 132 3.86 -6.79 12.54
C THR A 132 4.14 -5.34 12.98
N GLN A 133 3.10 -4.59 13.37
CA GLN A 133 3.26 -3.20 13.83
C GLN A 133 3.98 -3.05 15.18
N GLU A 134 4.11 -4.11 15.99
CA GLU A 134 4.86 -4.06 17.26
C GLU A 134 6.39 -4.28 17.08
N GLU A 135 6.86 -4.70 15.89
CA GLU A 135 8.29 -4.99 15.64
C GLU A 135 9.09 -3.81 15.04
N GLY A 136 8.45 -2.67 14.74
CA GLY A 136 9.04 -1.47 14.11
C GLY A 136 9.68 -0.42 15.03
#